data_AF-A0A359F129-F1
#
_entry.id   AF-A0A359F129-F1
#
_cell.length_a   1.000
_cell.length_b   1.000
_cell.length_c   1.000
_cell.angle_alpha   90.00
_cell.angle_beta   90.00
_cell.angle_gamma   90.00
#
_symmetry.space_group_name_H-M   'P 1'
#
loop_
_entity.id
_entity.type
_entity.pdbx_description
1 polymer ?
#
loop_
_entity_poly.entity_id
_entity_poly.type
_entity_poly.pdbx_seq_one_letter_code
_entity_poly.pdbx_strand_id
1 'polypeptide(L)'
;MLIVRDALPREPLAALRALTDSEQELDRIRREQVIAARSAGASWQQIGDALGVTRQSAWEGFTASTRHALAANAEANNTLDEDDALTLAVDEVRAVRRRGATS
;
A
#
# COMPACT_ATOMS: atom_id res chain seq x y z
N MET A 1 0.23 15.41 8.52
CA MET A 1 -0.72 16.44 9.01
C MET A 1 -0.72 16.35 10.53
N LEU A 2 -0.20 17.37 11.21
CA LEU A 2 -0.13 17.45 12.67
C LEU A 2 -1.44 18.10 13.15
N ILE A 3 -2.15 17.54 14.14
CA ILE A 3 -3.33 18.20 14.70
C ILE A 3 -2.88 19.52 15.33
N VAL A 4 -3.34 20.63 14.76
CA VAL A 4 -3.09 21.97 15.29
C VAL A 4 -4.07 22.22 16.41
N ARG A 5 -3.58 22.38 17.64
CA ARG A 5 -4.41 22.58 18.84
C ARG A 5 -5.44 23.71 18.69
N ASP A 6 -5.08 24.75 17.94
CA ASP A 6 -5.93 25.93 17.71
C ASP A 6 -7.10 25.67 16.74
N ALA A 7 -7.11 24.54 16.04
CA ALA A 7 -8.20 24.13 15.16
C ALA A 7 -9.30 23.33 15.89
N LEU A 8 -9.10 22.97 17.16
CA LEU A 8 -10.10 22.23 17.92
C LEU A 8 -11.30 23.13 18.29
N PRO A 9 -12.53 22.59 18.27
CA PRO A 9 -13.69 23.25 18.85
C PRO A 9 -13.43 23.72 20.29
N ARG A 10 -13.98 24.88 20.67
CA ARG A 10 -13.88 25.38 22.05
C ARG A 10 -14.72 24.57 23.03
N GLU A 11 -15.79 23.94 22.55
CA GLU A 11 -16.66 23.10 23.36
C GLU A 11 -15.95 21.75 23.62
N PRO A 12 -15.74 21.34 24.88
CA PRO A 12 -14.91 20.17 25.20
C PRO A 12 -15.39 18.84 24.59
N LEU A 13 -16.69 18.57 24.55
CA LEU A 13 -17.21 17.31 23.99
C LEU A 13 -17.05 17.26 22.47
N ALA A 14 -17.25 18.38 21.78
CA ALA A 14 -16.98 18.53 20.36
C ALA A 14 -15.49 18.38 20.05
N ALA A 15 -14.61 18.92 20.90
CA ALA A 15 -13.17 18.72 20.77
C ALA A 15 -12.77 17.25 20.91
N LEU A 16 -13.35 16.52 21.88
CA LEU A 16 -13.10 15.08 22.05
C LEU A 16 -13.57 14.29 20.83
N ARG A 17 -14.74 14.59 20.26
CA ARG A 17 -15.21 13.95 19.02
C ARG A 17 -14.26 14.19 17.86
N ALA A 18 -13.83 15.43 17.65
CA ALA A 18 -12.88 15.78 16.60
C ALA A 18 -11.52 15.06 16.77
N LEU A 19 -11.05 14.89 18.01
CA LEU A 19 -9.86 14.11 18.31
C LEU A 19 -10.05 12.64 17.96
N THR A 20 -11.16 12.02 18.38
CA THR A 20 -11.48 10.63 18.04
C THR A 20 -11.54 10.41 16.53
N ASP A 21 -12.19 11.29 15.78
CA ASP A 21 -12.26 11.21 14.32
C ASP A 21 -10.86 11.31 13.70
N SER A 22 -10.02 12.19 14.23
CA SER A 22 -8.64 12.35 13.77
C SER A 22 -7.77 11.14 14.08
N GLU A 23 -7.94 10.52 15.24
CA GLU A 23 -7.25 9.27 15.62
C GLU A 23 -7.61 8.12 14.68
N GLN A 24 -8.89 7.99 14.34
CA GLN A 24 -9.37 6.99 13.37
C GLN A 24 -8.74 7.22 11.99
N GLU A 25 -8.69 8.47 11.54
CA GLU A 25 -8.09 8.82 10.25
C GLU A 25 -6.57 8.57 10.25
N LEU A 26 -5.86 8.94 11.33
CA LEU A 26 -4.44 8.63 11.47
C LEU A 26 -4.19 7.12 11.47
N ASP A 27 -5.07 6.34 12.08
CA ASP A 27 -4.95 4.89 12.10
C ASP A 27 -5.25 4.26 10.73
N ARG A 28 -6.18 4.84 9.94
CA ARG A 28 -6.39 4.47 8.53
C ARG A 28 -5.13 4.73 7.71
N ILE A 29 -4.60 5.95 7.76
CA ILE A 29 -3.37 6.34 7.05
C ILE A 29 -2.20 5.45 7.46
N ARG A 30 -2.06 5.13 8.76
CA ARG A 30 -1.04 4.22 9.26
C ARG A 30 -1.11 2.85 8.57
N ARG A 31 -2.30 2.26 8.47
CA ARG A 31 -2.48 0.96 7.78
C ARG A 31 -2.05 1.05 6.31
N GLU A 32 -2.44 2.12 5.61
CA GLU A 32 -2.07 2.35 4.21
C GLU A 32 -0.56 2.43 4.03
N GLN A 33 0.14 3.16 4.92
CA GLN A 33 1.60 3.24 4.88
C GLN A 33 2.26 1.90 5.18
N VAL A 34 1.72 1.09 6.10
CA VAL A 34 2.22 -0.27 6.35
C VAL A 34 2.06 -1.16 5.12
N ILE A 35 0.90 -1.09 4.44
CA ILE A 35 0.66 -1.82 3.19
C ILE A 35 1.64 -1.38 2.10
N ALA A 36 1.85 -0.07 1.94
CA ALA A 36 2.79 0.47 0.97
C ALA A 36 4.22 0.01 1.27
N ALA A 37 4.67 0.09 2.53
CA ALA A 37 5.98 -0.39 2.95
C ALA A 37 6.17 -1.89 2.68
N ARG A 38 5.15 -2.72 2.98
CA ARG A 38 5.17 -4.16 2.70
C ARG A 38 5.21 -4.46 1.21
N SER A 39 4.48 -3.71 0.40
CA SER A 39 4.49 -3.82 -1.07
C SER A 39 5.84 -3.39 -1.66
N ALA A 40 6.53 -2.45 -1.02
CA ALA A 40 7.89 -2.04 -1.37
C ALA A 40 8.99 -2.99 -0.83
N GLY A 41 8.60 -4.09 -0.17
CA GLY A 41 9.53 -5.11 0.32
C GLY A 41 10.08 -4.90 1.74
N ALA A 42 9.64 -3.89 2.48
CA ALA A 42 10.08 -3.66 3.85
C ALA A 42 9.72 -4.84 4.77
N SER A 43 10.65 -5.27 5.63
CA SER A 43 10.41 -6.36 6.59
C SER A 43 9.55 -5.90 7.78
N TRP A 44 8.91 -6.86 8.47
CA TRP A 44 8.16 -6.57 9.71
C TRP A 44 9.02 -5.98 10.82
N GLN A 45 10.33 -6.27 10.83
CA GLN A 45 11.25 -5.66 11.79
C GLN A 45 11.40 -4.17 11.52
N GLN A 46 11.71 -3.78 10.27
CA GLN A 46 11.84 -2.38 9.88
C GLN A 46 10.56 -1.58 10.11
N ILE A 47 9.40 -2.20 9.86
CA ILE A 47 8.09 -1.57 10.13
C ILE A 47 7.87 -1.40 11.63
N GLY A 48 8.18 -2.42 12.44
CA GLY A 48 8.11 -2.31 13.91
C GLY A 48 8.99 -1.18 14.44
N ASP A 49 10.25 -1.13 13.99
CA ASP A 49 11.22 -0.10 14.36
C ASP A 49 10.71 1.31 14.01
N ALA A 50 10.15 1.50 12.81
CA ALA A 50 9.59 2.78 12.38
C ALA A 50 8.32 3.20 13.17
N LEU A 51 7.53 2.23 13.63
CA LEU A 51 6.34 2.45 14.44
C LEU A 51 6.63 2.55 15.95
N GLY A 52 7.87 2.25 16.38
CA GLY A 52 8.23 2.18 17.79
C GLY A 52 7.61 0.99 18.54
N VAL A 53 7.32 -0.11 17.84
CA VAL A 53 6.74 -1.33 18.42
C VAL A 53 7.60 -2.55 18.09
N THR A 54 7.38 -3.65 18.80
CA THR A 54 8.09 -4.90 18.50
C THR A 54 7.66 -5.45 17.13
N ARG A 55 8.55 -6.23 16.49
CA ARG A 55 8.22 -6.97 15.27
C ARG A 55 6.96 -7.82 15.40
N GLN A 56 6.79 -8.49 16.55
CA GLN A 56 5.62 -9.33 16.80
C GLN A 56 4.35 -8.47 16.86
N SER A 57 4.37 -7.36 17.60
CA SER A 57 3.23 -6.43 17.67
C SER A 57 2.86 -5.86 16.29
N ALA A 58 3.85 -5.50 15.47
CA ALA A 58 3.59 -5.07 14.10
C ALA A 58 2.98 -6.18 13.23
N TRP A 59 3.51 -7.40 13.34
CA TRP A 59 2.99 -8.54 12.60
C TRP A 59 1.53 -8.85 13.00
N GLU A 60 1.22 -8.95 14.29
CA GLU A 60 -0.13 -9.23 14.77
C GLU A 60 -1.12 -8.12 14.36
N GLY A 61 -0.71 -6.86 14.46
CA GLY A 61 -1.58 -5.72 14.17
C GLY A 61 -1.91 -5.52 12.69
N PHE A 62 -1.00 -5.89 11.77
CA PHE A 62 -1.12 -5.47 10.36
C PHE A 62 -1.05 -6.59 9.34
N THR A 63 -0.82 -7.85 9.73
CA THR A 63 -0.69 -8.96 8.76
C THR A 63 -1.99 -9.21 8.00
N ALA A 64 -3.15 -9.15 8.67
CA ALA A 64 -4.44 -9.43 8.02
C ALA A 64 -4.76 -8.40 6.93
N SER A 65 -4.67 -7.11 7.25
CA SER A 65 -4.91 -6.02 6.29
C SER A 65 -3.89 -6.02 5.15
N THR A 66 -2.62 -6.24 5.46
CA THR A 66 -1.55 -6.31 4.45
C THR A 66 -1.76 -7.46 3.48
N ARG A 67 -2.08 -8.66 3.98
CA ARG A 67 -2.30 -9.83 3.12
C ARG A 67 -3.46 -9.60 2.16
N HIS A 68 -4.56 -9.05 2.66
CA HIS A 68 -5.73 -8.71 1.84
C HIS A 68 -5.38 -7.71 0.74
N ALA A 69 -4.68 -6.62 1.09
CA ALA A 69 -4.28 -5.61 0.11
C ALA A 69 -3.28 -6.14 -0.93
N LEU A 70 -2.31 -6.97 -0.52
CA LEU A 70 -1.34 -7.53 -1.44
C LEU A 70 -1.97 -8.55 -2.41
N ALA A 71 -2.96 -9.31 -1.94
CA ALA A 71 -3.75 -10.20 -2.79
C ALA A 71 -4.58 -9.42 -3.82
N ALA A 72 -5.27 -8.35 -3.40
CA ALA A 72 -6.02 -7.47 -4.31
C ALA A 72 -5.10 -6.80 -5.35
N ASN A 73 -3.91 -6.37 -4.96
CA ASN A 73 -2.92 -5.82 -5.89
C ASN A 73 -2.42 -6.87 -6.89
N ALA A 74 -2.19 -8.10 -6.46
CA ALA A 74 -1.78 -9.19 -7.35
C ALA A 74 -2.87 -9.52 -8.38
N GLU A 75 -4.14 -9.54 -7.96
CA GLU A 75 -5.29 -9.76 -8.83
C GLU A 75 -5.47 -8.61 -9.85
N ALA A 76 -5.35 -7.37 -9.40
CA ALA A 76 -5.38 -6.20 -10.28
C ALA A 76 -4.21 -6.20 -11.28
N ASN A 77 -2.99 -6.53 -10.83
CA ASN A 77 -1.83 -6.63 -11.72
C ASN A 77 -2.00 -7.75 -12.75
N ASN A 78 -2.49 -8.93 -12.35
CA ASN A 78 -2.74 -10.03 -13.29
C ASN A 78 -3.78 -9.68 -14.35
N THR A 79 -4.80 -8.89 -13.98
CA THR A 79 -5.83 -8.40 -14.91
C THR A 79 -5.27 -7.39 -15.92
N LEU A 80 -4.28 -6.58 -15.53
CA LEU A 80 -3.60 -5.63 -16.42
C LEU A 80 -2.48 -6.27 -17.25
N ASP A 81 -1.83 -7.31 -16.72
CA ASP A 81 -0.71 -8.01 -17.38
C ASP A 81 -1.18 -8.90 -18.54
N GLU A 82 -2.40 -9.45 -18.52
CA GLU A 82 -2.87 -10.36 -19.58
C GLU A 82 -3.00 -9.66 -20.96
N ASP A 83 -3.48 -8.41 -20.99
CA ASP A 83 -3.64 -7.63 -22.24
C ASP A 83 -2.31 -7.01 -22.73
N ASP A 84 -1.44 -6.58 -21.82
CA ASP A 84 -0.15 -5.96 -22.14
C ASP A 84 0.96 -6.99 -22.45
N ALA A 85 1.01 -8.11 -21.72
CA ALA A 85 1.98 -9.19 -21.97
C ALA A 85 1.73 -9.88 -23.31
N LEU A 86 0.45 -10.03 -23.73
CA LEU A 86 0.10 -10.56 -25.04
C LEU A 86 0.59 -9.62 -26.17
N THR A 87 0.44 -8.31 -25.98
CA THR A 87 0.88 -7.30 -26.95
C THR A 87 2.40 -7.29 -27.10
N LEU A 88 3.14 -7.35 -25.99
CA LEU A 88 4.61 -7.39 -25.98
C LEU A 88 5.15 -8.68 -26.65
N ALA A 89 4.54 -9.84 -26.34
CA ALA A 89 4.93 -11.12 -26.95
C ALA A 89 4.66 -11.15 -28.46
N VAL A 90 3.53 -10.57 -28.91
CA VAL A 90 3.17 -10.47 -30.33
C VAL A 90 4.15 -9.56 -31.08
N ASP A 91 4.54 -8.44 -30.49
CA ASP A 91 5.46 -7.50 -31.12
C ASP A 91 6.90 -8.03 -31.18
N GLU A 92 7.32 -8.81 -30.19
CA GLU A 92 8.61 -9.51 -30.21
C GLU A 92 8.65 -10.59 -31.30
N VAL A 93 7.58 -11.38 -31.47
CA VAL A 93 7.44 -12.35 -32.57
C VAL A 93 7.44 -11.66 -33.94
N ARG A 94 6.79 -10.49 -34.07
CA ARG A 94 6.81 -9.68 -35.30
C ARG A 94 8.20 -9.08 -35.58
N ALA A 95 8.95 -8.69 -34.55
CA ALA A 95 10.31 -8.17 -34.68
C ALA A 95 11.33 -9.24 -35.07
N VAL A 96 11.16 -10.49 -34.61
CA VAL A 96 12.00 -11.63 -35.02
C VAL A 96 11.76 -11.99 -36.49
N ARG A 97 10.49 -12.03 -36.94
CA ARG A 97 10.16 -12.31 -38.35
C ARG A 97 10.70 -11.27 -39.33
N ARG A 98 10.78 -9.99 -38.93
CA ARG A 98 11.39 -8.93 -39.76
C ARG A 98 12.91 -9.08 -39.92
N ARG A 99 13.61 -9.67 -38.94
CA ARG A 99 15.06 -9.89 -39.00
C ARG A 99 15.45 -11.10 -39.88
N GLY A 100 14.57 -12.10 -39.99
CA GLY A 100 14.81 -13.28 -40.82
C GLY A 100 14.56 -13.11 -42.32
N ALA A 101 13.93 -12.01 -42.75
CA ALA A 101 13.59 -11.77 -44.16
C ALA A 101 14.67 -11.01 -44.96
N THR A 102 15.81 -10.67 -44.33
CA THR A 102 16.90 -9.86 -44.91
C THR A 102 18.25 -10.57 -44.98
N SER A 103 18.29 -11.89 -44.78
CA SER A 103 19.49 -12.73 -44.95
C SER A 103 19.34 -13.69 -46.12
#